data_AF-A0A8S2U5V7-F1
#
_entry.id   AF-A0A8S2U5V7-F1
#
_cell.length_a   1.000
_cell.length_b   1.000
_cell.length_c   1.000
_cell.angle_alpha   90.00
_cell.angle_beta   90.00
_cell.angle_gamma   90.00
#
_symmetry.space_group_name_H-M   'P 1'
#
loop_
_entity.id
_entity.type
_entity.pdbx_description
1 polymer ?
#
loop_
_entity_poly.entity_id
_entity_poly.type
_entity_poly.pdbx_seq_one_letter_code
_entity_poly.pdbx_strand_id
1 'polypeptide(L)' 'MSAGARIHEYQKLTSSIPLEQGICIPFHSMLGQVQFSNVGFAYPTREQQMVLENFNFTIPCGKTVAL' A
#
# COMPACT_ATOMS: atom_id res chain seq x y z
N MET A 1 29.70 -19.45 -4.80
CA MET A 1 29.07 -18.16 -4.42
C MET A 1 29.72 -17.70 -3.11
N SER A 2 30.46 -16.60 -3.13
CA SER A 2 31.14 -16.06 -1.94
C SER A 2 30.23 -15.12 -1.16
N ALA A 3 30.50 -14.93 0.14
CA ALA A 3 29.69 -14.08 1.02
C ALA A 3 29.54 -12.62 0.51
N GLY A 4 30.60 -12.06 -0.09
CA GLY A 4 30.59 -10.69 -0.63
C GLY A 4 29.63 -10.48 -1.81
N ALA A 5 29.33 -11.52 -2.59
CA ALA A 5 28.44 -11.41 -3.75
C ALA A 5 26.98 -11.13 -3.33
N ARG A 6 26.52 -11.72 -2.21
CA ARG A 6 25.15 -11.55 -1.69
C ARG A 6 24.91 -10.16 -1.10
N ILE A 7 25.92 -9.58 -0.45
CA ILE A 7 25.84 -8.23 0.11
C ILE A 7 25.68 -7.21 -1.03
N HIS A 8 26.49 -7.34 -2.08
CA HIS A 8 26.44 -6.47 -3.25
C HIS A 8 25.16 -6.65 -4.08
N GLU A 9 24.59 -7.86 -4.11
CA GLU A 9 23.27 -8.13 -4.69
C GLU A 9 22.18 -7.31 -3.96
N TYR A 10 22.13 -7.39 -2.63
CA TYR A 10 21.10 -6.69 -1.84
C TYR A 10 21.27 -5.18 -1.80
N GLN A 11 22.50 -4.67 -1.85
CA GLN A 11 22.75 -3.23 -1.90
C GLN A 11 22.14 -2.55 -3.13
N LYS A 12 21.97 -3.29 -4.24
CA LYS A 12 21.42 -2.77 -5.50
C LYS A 12 19.90 -2.87 -5.59
N LEU A 13 19.25 -3.53 -4.62
CA LEU A 13 17.80 -3.61 -4.63
C LEU A 13 17.22 -2.21 -4.42
N THR A 14 16.28 -1.86 -5.29
CA THR A 14 15.47 -0.65 -5.17
C THR A 14 14.07 -1.04 -4.71
N SER A 15 13.47 -0.22 -3.87
CA SER A 15 12.10 -0.47 -3.39
C SER A 15 11.12 -0.26 -4.54
N SER A 16 10.12 -1.14 -4.65
CA SER A 16 9.04 -0.97 -5.63
C SER A 16 8.11 0.21 -5.30
N ILE A 17 8.08 0.61 -4.03
CA ILE A 17 7.31 1.76 -3.52
C ILE A 17 8.32 2.85 -3.13
N PRO A 18 8.13 4.11 -3.57
CA PRO A 18 9.03 5.20 -3.24
C PRO A 18 8.94 5.57 -1.76
N LEU A 19 10.08 5.86 -1.13
CA LEU A 19 10.15 6.11 0.32
C LEU A 19 9.91 7.58 0.71
N GLU A 20 10.45 8.51 -0.08
CA GLU A 20 10.45 9.95 0.24
C GLU A 20 9.53 10.75 -0.70
N GLN A 21 8.69 10.07 -1.48
CA GLN A 21 7.80 10.70 -2.46
C GLN A 21 6.40 10.85 -1.85
N GLY A 22 5.83 12.05 -1.92
CA GLY A 22 4.45 12.29 -1.50
C GLY A 22 4.10 13.74 -1.29
N ILE A 23 2.90 13.99 -0.78
CA ILE A 23 2.42 15.30 -0.33
C ILE A 23 2.02 15.22 1.14
N CYS A 24 2.29 16.29 1.89
CA CYS A 24 1.81 16.44 3.25
C CYS A 24 0.49 17.23 3.24
N ILE A 25 -0.59 16.62 3.75
CA ILE A 25 -1.88 17.30 3.88
C ILE A 25 -1.83 18.17 5.15
N PRO A 26 -2.08 19.48 5.08
CA PRO A 26 -2.10 20.35 6.26
C PRO A 26 -3.19 19.93 7.25
N PHE A 27 -2.92 20.09 8.55
CA PHE A 27 -3.81 19.65 9.63
C PHE A 27 -5.26 20.17 9.48
N HIS A 28 -5.43 21.45 9.13
CA HIS A 28 -6.76 22.06 8.99
C HIS A 28 -7.57 21.53 7.80
N SER A 29 -6.92 20.89 6.82
CA SER A 29 -7.56 20.31 5.62
C SER A 29 -7.76 18.80 5.75
N MET A 30 -7.22 18.16 6.78
CA MET A 30 -7.25 16.71 6.95
C MET A 30 -8.52 16.27 7.69
N LEU A 31 -9.54 15.82 6.94
CA LEU A 31 -10.82 15.37 7.52
C LEU A 31 -10.81 13.89 7.96
N GLY A 32 -9.91 13.07 7.42
CA GLY A 32 -9.81 11.64 7.77
C GLY A 32 -10.91 10.74 7.19
N GLN A 33 -11.59 11.18 6.12
CA GLN A 33 -12.47 10.31 5.35
C GLN A 33 -11.65 9.37 4.47
N VAL A 34 -11.99 8.08 4.46
CA VAL A 34 -11.32 7.05 3.64
C VAL A 34 -12.33 6.46 2.67
N GLN A 35 -11.95 6.25 1.41
CA GLN A 35 -12.82 5.64 0.41
C GLN A 35 -12.06 4.61 -0.41
N PHE A 36 -12.65 3.42 -0.53
CA PHE A 36 -12.26 2.39 -1.47
C PHE A 36 -13.24 2.43 -2.64
N SER A 37 -12.71 2.57 -3.86
CA SER A 37 -13.50 2.63 -5.09
C SER A 37 -12.97 1.60 -6.08
N ASN A 38 -13.80 0.62 -6.41
CA ASN A 38 -13.51 -0.46 -7.36
C ASN A 38 -12.14 -1.13 -7.14
N VAL A 39 -11.78 -1.38 -5.88
CA VAL A 39 -10.47 -1.93 -5.54
C VAL A 39 -10.39 -3.40 -5.90
N GLY A 40 -9.41 -3.74 -6.74
CA GLY A 40 -8.97 -5.10 -7.01
C GLY A 40 -7.60 -5.33 -6.37
N PHE A 41 -7.44 -6.42 -5.63
CA PHE A 41 -6.17 -6.73 -4.96
C PHE A 41 -5.88 -8.22 -4.92
N ALA A 42 -4.65 -8.58 -5.28
CA ALA A 42 -4.05 -9.89 -5.08
C ALA A 42 -2.67 -9.70 -4.44
N TYR A 43 -2.27 -10.61 -3.55
CA TYR A 43 -0.92 -10.59 -3.00
C TYR A 43 0.11 -10.94 -4.08
N PRO A 44 1.29 -10.28 -4.14
CA PRO A 44 2.31 -10.58 -5.15
C PRO A 44 2.82 -12.02 -5.14
N THR A 45 2.77 -12.69 -3.99
CA THR A 45 3.17 -14.11 -3.88
C THR A 45 2.12 -15.08 -4.45
N ARG A 46 0.89 -14.61 -4.69
CA ARG A 46 -0.24 -15.40 -5.19
C ARG A 46 -1.08 -14.56 -6.15
N GLU A 47 -0.48 -14.10 -7.25
CA GLU A 47 -1.12 -13.18 -8.20
C GLU A 47 -2.42 -13.75 -8.83
N GLN A 48 -2.53 -15.07 -8.93
CA GLN A 48 -3.71 -15.74 -9.47
C GLN A 48 -4.91 -15.76 -8.51
N GLN A 49 -4.70 -15.45 -7.23
CA GLN A 49 -5.75 -15.48 -6.21
C GLN A 49 -6.14 -14.04 -5.84
N MET A 50 -7.25 -13.57 -6.43
CA MET A 50 -7.86 -12.30 -6.07
C MET A 50 -8.44 -12.37 -4.65
N VAL A 51 -8.04 -11.43 -3.79
CA VAL A 51 -8.53 -11.30 -2.40
C VAL A 51 -9.65 -10.27 -2.32
N LEU A 52 -9.51 -9.16 -3.04
CA LEU A 52 -10.56 -8.16 -3.19
C LEU A 52 -10.90 -8.05 -4.67
N GLU A 53 -12.18 -8.13 -5.01
CA GLU A 53 -12.68 -7.98 -6.37
C GLU A 53 -13.81 -6.94 -6.37
N ASN A 54 -13.63 -5.86 -7.14
CA ASN A 54 -14.57 -4.74 -7.21
C ASN A 54 -15.00 -4.20 -5.83
N PHE A 55 -14.07 -4.14 -4.87
CA PHE A 55 -14.38 -3.73 -3.51
C PHE A 55 -14.65 -2.22 -3.43
N ASN A 56 -15.82 -1.86 -2.91
CA ASN A 56 -16.28 -0.48 -2.73
C ASN A 56 -16.73 -0.28 -1.29
N PHE A 57 -16.10 0.64 -0.57
CA PHE A 57 -16.39 0.84 0.85
C PHE A 57 -16.01 2.25 1.29
N THR A 58 -16.80 2.86 2.17
CA THR A 58 -16.56 4.21 2.65
C THR A 58 -16.43 4.23 4.17
N ILE A 59 -15.31 4.84 4.57
CA ILE A 59 -14.77 5.36 5.82
C ILE A 59 -15.27 6.73 6.30
N PRO A 60 -16.43 6.95 6.95
CA PRO A 60 -16.80 8.30 7.35
C PRO A 60 -15.84 8.82 8.43
N CYS A 61 -15.54 10.12 8.39
CA CYS A 61 -14.64 10.74 9.36
C CYS A 61 -15.14 10.56 10.80
N GLY A 62 -14.24 10.18 11.70
CA GLY A 62 -14.52 10.05 13.14
C GLY A 62 -15.51 8.94 13.51
N LYS A 63 -15.74 7.95 12.63
CA LYS A 63 -16.60 6.81 12.90
C LYS A 63 -15.80 5.51 12.97
N THR A 64 -16.26 4.61 13.83
CA THR A 64 -15.82 3.21 13.85
C THR A 64 -16.80 2.39 13.02
N VAL A 65 -16.28 1.63 12.05
CA VAL A 65 -17.08 0.72 11.23
C VAL A 65 -16.56 -0.69 11.44
N ALA A 66 -17.47 -1.65 11.59
CA ALA A 66 -17.13 -3.07 11.66
C ALA A 66 -17.00 -3.65 10.24
N LEU A 67 -16.04 -4.56 10.06
CA LEU A 67 -15.77 -5.29 8.83
C LEU A 67 -16.14 -6.76 8.99
#